data_AF-A0A7S3SJL8-F1
#
_entry.id   AF-A0A7S3SJL8-F1
#
_cell.length_a   1.000
_cell.length_b   1.000
_cell.length_c   1.000
_cell.angle_alpha   90.00
_cell.angle_beta   90.00
_cell.angle_gamma   90.00
#
_symmetry.space_group_name_H-M   'P 1'
#
loop_
_entity.id
_entity.type
_entity.pdbx_description
1 polymer ?
#
loop_
_entity_poly.entity_id
_entity_poly.type
_entity_poly.pdbx_seq_one_letter_code
_entity_poly.pdbx_strand_id
1 'polypeptide(L)'
;PDATSYQLRSASYMSSGIKRPSADAIFSLFALDCFLCEDPSDRYNVIGRSDHWLHAKPRAAGTYTFVLNVIIPSDNNLILVAYFRESSPGLLERSGDAAIELFKKWVQADDRFRSERLKLIPRVAKGPLVIRRGIGAKPVLLGRRISVHYHARPDAFEVDLDVSSDRFADNITRLVRDRMASSVCLDLAVTIEGRDAAELPER
;
A
#
# COMPACT_ATOMS: atom_id res chain seq x y z
N PRO A 1 -10.09 -6.05 -0.29
CA PRO A 1 -10.22 -7.37 -0.94
C PRO A 1 -9.79 -8.47 0.05
N ASP A 2 -10.27 -9.70 -0.13
CA ASP A 2 -9.84 -10.84 0.68
C ASP A 2 -8.36 -11.17 0.38
N ALA A 3 -7.52 -11.13 1.42
CA ALA A 3 -6.09 -11.40 1.34
C ALA A 3 -5.79 -12.82 0.85
N THR A 4 -6.62 -13.81 1.24
CA THR A 4 -6.45 -15.21 0.88
C THR A 4 -6.62 -15.46 -0.63
N SER A 5 -7.23 -14.51 -1.36
CA SER A 5 -7.37 -14.57 -2.81
C SER A 5 -6.06 -14.25 -3.57
N TYR A 6 -4.99 -13.84 -2.88
CA TYR A 6 -3.69 -13.52 -3.47
C TYR A 6 -2.67 -14.65 -3.26
N GLN A 7 -1.91 -14.95 -4.32
CA GLN A 7 -0.82 -15.93 -4.28
C GLN A 7 0.51 -15.23 -3.92
N LEU A 8 0.99 -15.45 -2.70
CA LEU A 8 2.22 -14.85 -2.16
C LEU A 8 3.33 -15.89 -1.97
N ARG A 9 4.57 -15.43 -1.74
CA ARG A 9 5.71 -16.34 -1.52
C ARG A 9 5.47 -17.19 -0.26
N SER A 10 5.42 -18.51 -0.44
CA SER A 10 5.22 -19.46 0.67
C SER A 10 6.48 -19.57 1.54
N ALA A 11 6.38 -20.21 2.72
CA ALA A 11 7.51 -20.45 3.61
C ALA A 11 8.69 -21.18 2.91
N SER A 12 8.40 -22.07 1.97
CA SER A 12 9.41 -22.80 1.19
C SER A 12 9.76 -22.13 -0.15
N TYR A 13 9.36 -20.89 -0.39
CA TYR A 13 9.52 -20.24 -1.70
C TYR A 13 10.99 -20.17 -2.14
N MET A 14 11.93 -19.94 -1.22
CA MET A 14 13.35 -19.82 -1.57
C MET A 14 13.94 -21.09 -2.20
N SER A 15 13.43 -22.27 -1.83
CA SER A 15 13.88 -23.55 -2.41
C SER A 15 12.95 -24.06 -3.50
N SER A 16 11.65 -23.78 -3.43
CA SER A 16 10.64 -24.36 -4.32
C SER A 16 10.15 -23.42 -5.43
N GLY A 17 10.28 -22.11 -5.26
CA GLY A 17 9.63 -21.10 -6.12
C GLY A 17 8.10 -21.07 -6.03
N ILE A 18 7.49 -21.84 -5.13
CA ILE A 18 6.03 -22.02 -5.05
C ILE A 18 5.38 -20.91 -4.24
N LYS A 19 4.37 -20.28 -4.85
CA LYS A 19 3.45 -19.35 -4.17
C LYS A 19 2.22 -20.09 -3.66
N ARG A 20 1.62 -19.58 -2.58
CA ARG A 20 0.40 -20.11 -1.97
C ARG A 20 -0.57 -18.97 -1.63
N PRO A 21 -1.87 -19.26 -1.43
CA PRO A 21 -2.79 -18.31 -0.84
C PRO A 21 -2.19 -17.65 0.41
N SER A 22 -2.33 -16.33 0.53
CA SER A 22 -1.95 -15.61 1.75
C SER A 22 -2.77 -16.07 2.95
N ALA A 23 -2.22 -15.88 4.15
CA ALA A 23 -3.03 -15.79 5.36
C ALA A 23 -3.77 -14.43 5.41
N ASP A 24 -4.56 -14.23 6.46
CA ASP A 24 -5.24 -12.95 6.71
C ASP A 24 -4.23 -11.79 6.75
N ALA A 25 -4.64 -10.63 6.23
CA ALA A 25 -3.80 -9.43 6.21
C ALA A 25 -3.45 -8.97 7.63
N ILE A 26 -2.24 -8.46 7.81
CA ILE A 26 -1.81 -7.87 9.10
C ILE A 26 -2.52 -6.55 9.41
N PHE A 27 -3.01 -5.86 8.37
CA PHE A 27 -3.83 -4.65 8.51
C PHE A 27 -5.15 -4.76 7.74
N SER A 28 -6.18 -4.13 8.27
CA SER A 28 -7.50 -4.01 7.68
C SER A 28 -7.83 -2.53 7.41
N LEU A 29 -8.33 -2.25 6.21
CA LEU A 29 -8.79 -0.92 5.82
C LEU A 29 -9.97 -0.52 6.72
N PHE A 30 -9.92 0.66 7.33
CA PHE A 30 -10.99 1.16 8.18
C PHE A 30 -11.48 2.57 7.84
N ALA A 31 -10.71 3.33 7.06
CA ALA A 31 -11.12 4.63 6.56
C ALA A 31 -10.48 4.90 5.18
N LEU A 32 -11.13 5.77 4.41
CA LEU A 32 -10.69 6.22 3.10
C LEU A 32 -11.09 7.68 2.95
N ASP A 33 -10.12 8.55 2.70
CA ASP A 33 -10.36 9.97 2.40
C ASP A 33 -9.91 10.28 0.97
N CYS A 34 -10.57 11.28 0.38
CA CYS A 34 -10.28 11.77 -0.96
C CYS A 34 -10.19 13.29 -0.87
N PHE A 35 -9.01 13.86 -1.15
CA PHE A 35 -8.77 15.29 -1.00
C PHE A 35 -8.36 15.92 -2.33
N LEU A 36 -8.87 17.13 -2.57
CA LEU A 36 -8.30 18.07 -3.52
C LEU A 36 -7.38 18.99 -2.73
N CYS A 37 -6.13 19.14 -3.16
CA CYS A 37 -5.17 20.02 -2.51
C CYS A 37 -5.06 21.35 -3.28
N GLU A 38 -5.01 22.46 -2.57
CA GLU A 38 -4.77 23.75 -3.22
C GLU A 38 -3.31 23.84 -3.68
N ASP A 39 -2.37 23.50 -2.80
CA ASP A 39 -0.95 23.45 -3.13
C ASP A 39 -0.48 22.02 -3.49
N PRO A 40 0.31 21.82 -4.56
CA PRO A 40 0.87 20.51 -4.90
C PRO A 40 1.72 19.88 -3.79
N SER A 41 2.34 20.67 -2.92
CA SER A 41 3.15 20.21 -1.80
C SER A 41 2.30 19.64 -0.66
N ASP A 42 1.04 20.06 -0.51
CA ASP A 42 0.12 19.48 0.47
C ASP A 42 -0.18 18.00 0.19
N ARG A 43 0.00 17.53 -1.06
CA ARG A 43 -0.29 16.14 -1.43
C ARG A 43 0.53 15.09 -0.68
N TYR A 44 1.59 15.49 0.02
CA TYR A 44 2.53 14.60 0.73
C TYR A 44 2.39 14.75 2.25
N ASN A 45 2.83 13.73 2.99
CA ASN A 45 2.89 13.72 4.47
C ASN A 45 1.59 14.21 5.13
N VAL A 46 0.47 13.61 4.75
CA VAL A 46 -0.86 14.01 5.21
C VAL A 46 -1.00 13.80 6.72
N ILE A 47 -0.40 12.73 7.27
CA ILE A 47 -0.36 12.49 8.72
C ILE A 47 0.57 13.44 9.48
N GLY A 48 1.37 14.26 8.77
CA GLY A 48 2.20 15.30 9.36
C GLY A 48 1.45 16.59 9.65
N ARG A 49 0.27 16.78 9.03
CA ARG A 49 -0.51 18.02 9.13
C ARG A 49 -1.10 18.19 10.53
N SER A 50 -1.00 19.39 11.10
CA SER A 50 -1.44 19.66 12.47
C SER A 50 -2.94 19.44 12.72
N ASP A 51 -3.75 19.62 11.68
CA ASP A 51 -5.20 19.46 11.68
C ASP A 51 -5.66 18.04 11.35
N HIS A 52 -4.73 17.10 11.11
CA HIS A 52 -5.07 15.75 10.73
C HIS A 52 -5.85 15.03 11.86
N TRP A 53 -6.99 14.43 11.52
CA TRP A 53 -7.89 13.82 12.52
C TRP A 53 -7.25 12.65 13.29
N LEU A 54 -6.20 12.03 12.73
CA LEU A 54 -5.38 11.04 13.44
C LEU A 54 -4.73 11.63 14.72
N HIS A 55 -4.67 12.96 14.89
CA HIS A 55 -4.13 13.64 16.07
C HIS A 55 -5.17 13.85 17.17
N ALA A 56 -6.46 13.65 16.90
CA ALA A 56 -7.52 13.76 17.90
C ALA A 56 -7.40 12.64 18.96
N LYS A 57 -7.53 13.00 20.25
CA LYS A 57 -7.49 12.07 21.39
C LYS A 57 -8.90 11.74 21.93
N PRO A 58 -9.14 10.55 22.53
CA PRO A 58 -8.18 9.46 22.77
C PRO A 58 -8.37 8.30 21.79
N ARG A 59 -7.27 7.83 21.20
CA ARG A 59 -7.22 6.54 20.50
C ARG A 59 -7.21 5.41 21.52
N ALA A 60 -7.74 4.25 21.12
CA ALA A 60 -7.51 3.03 21.88
C ALA A 60 -5.99 2.77 21.97
N ALA A 61 -5.50 2.52 23.17
CA ALA A 61 -4.10 2.16 23.39
C ALA A 61 -3.73 0.92 22.56
N GLY A 62 -2.52 0.90 21.99
CA GLY A 62 -2.04 -0.23 21.19
C GLY A 62 -2.60 -0.28 19.75
N THR A 63 -3.01 0.85 19.17
CA THR A 63 -3.44 0.90 17.76
C THR A 63 -2.39 1.56 16.87
N TYR A 64 -1.75 0.76 16.01
CA TYR A 64 -0.89 1.26 14.95
C TYR A 64 -1.69 1.51 13.66
N THR A 65 -1.42 2.63 12.99
CA THR A 65 -2.07 2.97 11.71
C THR A 65 -1.07 2.96 10.56
N PHE A 66 -1.27 2.07 9.59
CA PHE A 66 -0.57 2.16 8.31
C PHE A 66 -1.40 3.01 7.34
N VAL A 67 -0.77 3.97 6.68
CA VAL A 67 -1.43 4.91 5.76
C VAL A 67 -0.81 4.79 4.39
N LEU A 68 -1.66 4.59 3.39
CA LEU A 68 -1.27 4.63 1.99
C LEU A 68 -1.90 5.87 1.35
N ASN A 69 -1.07 6.87 1.07
CA ASN A 69 -1.48 8.08 0.40
C ASN A 69 -1.14 7.96 -1.09
N VAL A 70 -2.16 7.85 -1.94
CA VAL A 70 -1.98 7.72 -3.39
C VAL A 70 -2.19 9.08 -4.03
N ILE A 71 -1.11 9.62 -4.58
CA ILE A 71 -1.14 10.89 -5.28
C ILE A 71 -1.54 10.63 -6.73
N ILE A 72 -2.76 11.04 -7.06
CA ILE A 72 -3.38 10.78 -8.34
C ILE A 72 -3.00 11.93 -9.28
N PRO A 73 -2.39 11.66 -10.44
CA PRO A 73 -2.15 12.68 -11.44
C PRO A 73 -3.48 13.32 -11.78
N SER A 74 -3.59 14.63 -11.62
CA SER A 74 -4.76 15.45 -11.94
C SER A 74 -4.40 16.93 -11.90
N ASP A 75 -5.24 17.75 -12.53
CA ASP A 75 -5.04 19.20 -12.56
C ASP A 75 -5.41 19.85 -11.21
N ASN A 76 -6.09 19.13 -10.32
CA ASN A 76 -6.61 19.61 -9.04
C ASN A 76 -5.88 18.98 -7.83
N ASN A 77 -4.64 18.50 -8.01
CA ASN A 77 -3.82 17.92 -6.94
C ASN A 77 -4.57 16.87 -6.09
N LEU A 78 -5.17 15.89 -6.77
CA LEU A 78 -6.02 14.87 -6.13
C LEU A 78 -5.17 13.83 -5.39
N ILE A 79 -5.56 13.52 -4.15
CA ILE A 79 -4.99 12.41 -3.38
C ILE A 79 -6.09 11.49 -2.84
N LEU A 80 -5.77 10.20 -2.73
CA LEU A 80 -6.60 9.18 -2.09
C LEU A 80 -5.84 8.58 -0.92
N VAL A 81 -6.33 8.78 0.30
CA VAL A 81 -5.66 8.34 1.52
C VAL A 81 -6.41 7.16 2.12
N ALA A 82 -5.77 6.00 2.14
CA ALA A 82 -6.31 4.77 2.71
C ALA A 82 -5.67 4.48 4.06
N TYR A 83 -6.49 4.34 5.10
CA TYR A 83 -6.03 4.10 6.46
C TYR A 83 -6.32 2.67 6.88
N PHE A 84 -5.27 1.98 7.29
CA PHE A 84 -5.32 0.61 7.73
C PHE A 84 -4.93 0.50 9.20
N ARG A 85 -5.67 -0.31 9.94
CA ARG A 85 -5.41 -0.62 11.35
C ARG A 85 -5.07 -2.09 11.48
N GLU A 86 -4.28 -2.43 12.50
CA GLU A 86 -4.01 -3.82 12.83
C GLU A 86 -5.30 -4.65 12.83
N SER A 87 -5.28 -5.80 12.16
CA SER A 87 -6.49 -6.63 11.99
C SER A 87 -7.02 -7.18 13.33
N SER A 88 -6.18 -7.22 14.36
CA SER A 88 -6.59 -7.48 15.75
C SER A 88 -5.77 -6.61 16.71
N PRO A 89 -6.32 -6.20 17.87
CA PRO A 89 -5.55 -5.46 18.87
C PRO A 89 -4.27 -6.21 19.30
N GLY A 90 -3.14 -5.50 19.34
CA GLY A 90 -1.84 -6.06 19.73
C GLY A 90 -1.27 -7.08 18.74
N LEU A 91 -1.77 -7.14 17.50
CA LEU A 91 -1.26 -8.06 16.48
C LEU A 91 0.22 -7.81 16.24
N LEU A 92 0.63 -6.54 16.13
CA LEU A 92 2.04 -6.20 15.91
C LEU A 92 2.92 -6.47 17.13
N GLU A 93 2.38 -6.64 18.33
CA GLU A 93 3.17 -6.99 19.52
C GLU A 93 3.59 -8.47 19.52
N ARG A 94 2.93 -9.31 18.72
CA ARG A 94 3.27 -10.72 18.57
C ARG A 94 4.69 -10.88 18.01
N SER A 95 5.35 -11.91 18.49
CA SER A 95 6.68 -12.35 18.04
C SER A 95 6.59 -13.68 17.30
N GLY A 96 7.57 -13.97 16.45
CA GLY A 96 7.69 -15.25 15.73
C GLY A 96 6.84 -15.37 14.46
N ASP A 97 6.12 -14.31 14.07
CA ASP A 97 5.45 -14.22 12.76
C ASP A 97 6.35 -13.46 11.77
N ALA A 98 6.80 -14.16 10.73
CA ALA A 98 7.77 -13.62 9.77
C ALA A 98 7.33 -12.32 9.10
N ALA A 99 6.04 -12.18 8.76
CA ALA A 99 5.53 -10.99 8.07
C ALA A 99 5.45 -9.79 9.02
N ILE A 100 5.06 -10.02 10.29
CA ILE A 100 5.03 -8.98 11.33
C ILE A 100 6.45 -8.50 11.63
N GLU A 101 7.41 -9.42 11.79
CA GLU A 101 8.81 -9.06 12.04
C GLU A 101 9.43 -8.32 10.84
N LEU A 102 9.13 -8.75 9.61
CA LEU A 102 9.54 -8.05 8.40
C LEU A 102 8.92 -6.64 8.32
N PHE A 103 7.65 -6.48 8.70
CA PHE A 103 7.00 -5.17 8.74
C PHE A 103 7.67 -4.23 9.74
N LYS A 104 7.93 -4.69 10.98
CA LYS A 104 8.64 -3.90 12.00
C LYS A 104 10.02 -3.45 11.50
N LYS A 105 10.79 -4.39 10.94
CA LYS A 105 12.10 -4.12 10.34
C LYS A 105 12.00 -3.10 9.21
N TRP A 106 11.02 -3.24 8.32
CA TRP A 106 10.80 -2.35 7.19
C TRP A 106 10.46 -0.92 7.61
N VAL A 107 9.60 -0.76 8.61
CA VAL A 107 9.27 0.56 9.20
C VAL A 107 10.52 1.23 9.77
N GLN A 108 11.43 0.49 10.40
CA GLN A 108 12.64 1.03 11.03
C GLN A 108 13.84 1.19 10.07
N ALA A 109 13.76 0.62 8.86
CA ALA A 109 14.86 0.62 7.90
C ALA A 109 15.02 1.96 7.17
N ASP A 110 16.04 2.07 6.32
CA ASP A 110 16.21 3.20 5.41
C ASP A 110 15.28 3.14 4.18
N ASP A 111 15.17 4.26 3.47
CA ASP A 111 14.30 4.37 2.28
C ASP A 111 14.71 3.45 1.14
N ARG A 112 15.99 3.08 1.05
CA ARG A 112 16.48 2.13 0.05
C ARG A 112 15.90 0.75 0.32
N PHE A 113 16.03 0.25 1.55
CA PHE A 113 15.45 -1.03 1.98
C PHE A 113 13.94 -1.03 1.78
N ARG A 114 13.26 0.08 2.12
CA ARG A 114 11.82 0.21 1.98
C ARG A 114 11.37 0.13 0.53
N SER A 115 11.96 0.95 -0.33
CA SER A 115 11.66 1.09 -1.76
C SER A 115 11.93 -0.18 -2.55
N GLU A 116 12.96 -0.92 -2.15
CA GLU A 116 13.35 -2.18 -2.78
C GLU A 116 12.37 -3.35 -2.50
N ARG A 117 11.46 -3.20 -1.53
CA ARG A 117 10.61 -4.28 -1.02
C ARG A 117 9.11 -3.96 -1.03
N LEU A 118 8.71 -2.69 -1.07
CA LEU A 118 7.30 -2.31 -1.14
C LEU A 118 6.69 -2.80 -2.46
N LYS A 119 5.72 -3.72 -2.37
CA LYS A 119 5.14 -4.42 -3.52
C LYS A 119 3.63 -4.19 -3.59
N LEU A 120 3.15 -3.80 -4.76
CA LEU A 120 1.73 -3.68 -5.09
C LEU A 120 1.31 -4.82 -6.01
N ILE A 121 0.20 -5.47 -5.71
CA ILE A 121 -0.41 -6.52 -6.53
C ILE A 121 -1.81 -6.06 -6.92
N PRO A 122 -1.97 -5.48 -8.12
CA PRO A 122 -3.27 -5.04 -8.59
C PRO A 122 -4.06 -6.18 -9.23
N ARG A 123 -5.39 -6.16 -9.07
CA ARG A 123 -6.33 -6.99 -9.81
C ARG A 123 -7.53 -6.15 -10.23
N VAL A 124 -7.86 -6.17 -11.51
CA VAL A 124 -9.04 -5.47 -12.03
C VAL A 124 -10.27 -6.36 -11.89
N ALA A 125 -11.01 -6.21 -10.78
CA ALA A 125 -12.24 -6.96 -10.52
C ALA A 125 -13.33 -6.62 -11.55
N LYS A 126 -13.54 -5.33 -11.84
CA LYS A 126 -14.51 -4.84 -12.83
C LYS A 126 -13.90 -3.72 -13.64
N GLY A 127 -14.15 -3.69 -14.94
CA GLY A 127 -13.73 -2.57 -15.79
C GLY A 127 -13.59 -2.94 -17.27
N PRO A 128 -13.40 -1.95 -18.15
CA PRO A 128 -13.20 -2.17 -19.58
C PRO A 128 -12.00 -3.06 -19.87
N LEU A 129 -12.07 -3.85 -20.96
CA LEU A 129 -11.01 -4.79 -21.34
C LEU A 129 -9.67 -4.09 -21.58
N VAL A 130 -9.68 -2.86 -22.09
CA VAL A 130 -8.47 -2.05 -22.30
C VAL A 130 -7.75 -1.75 -20.98
N ILE A 131 -8.49 -1.46 -19.91
CA ILE A 131 -7.93 -1.22 -18.57
C ILE A 131 -7.39 -2.52 -17.96
N ARG A 132 -8.13 -3.63 -18.11
CA ARG A 132 -7.69 -4.96 -17.64
C ARG A 132 -6.37 -5.37 -18.29
N ARG A 133 -6.20 -5.13 -19.59
CA ARG A 133 -4.95 -5.43 -20.32
C ARG A 133 -3.81 -4.50 -19.94
N GLY A 134 -4.09 -3.22 -19.70
CA GLY A 134 -3.07 -2.22 -19.33
C GLY A 134 -2.48 -2.44 -17.94
N ILE A 135 -3.32 -2.69 -16.93
CA ILE A 135 -2.88 -2.91 -15.55
C ILE A 135 -2.23 -4.30 -15.40
N GLY A 136 -2.77 -5.31 -16.09
CA GLY A 136 -2.36 -6.70 -15.89
C GLY A 136 -2.63 -7.19 -14.46
N ALA A 137 -2.05 -8.35 -14.11
CA ALA A 137 -2.11 -8.93 -12.75
C ALA A 137 -0.70 -9.15 -12.18
N LYS A 138 0.29 -8.41 -12.67
CA LYS A 138 1.69 -8.60 -12.29
C LYS A 138 2.00 -7.76 -11.04
N PRO A 139 2.58 -8.35 -9.98
CA PRO A 139 3.15 -7.59 -8.88
C PRO A 139 4.19 -6.57 -9.37
N VAL A 140 4.22 -5.41 -8.74
CA VAL A 140 5.16 -4.32 -9.04
C VAL A 140 5.86 -3.90 -7.75
N LEU A 141 7.19 -3.81 -7.77
CA LEU A 141 7.96 -3.17 -6.71
C LEU A 141 7.88 -1.65 -6.91
N LEU A 142 7.11 -0.97 -6.05
CA LEU A 142 6.71 0.41 -6.25
C LEU A 142 7.89 1.39 -6.23
N GLY A 143 8.79 1.25 -5.25
CA GLY A 143 9.95 2.13 -5.12
C GLY A 143 11.02 1.98 -6.22
N ARG A 144 10.82 1.05 -7.16
CA ARG A 144 11.64 0.93 -8.38
C ARG A 144 11.01 1.58 -9.60
N ARG A 145 9.75 2.02 -9.49
CA ARG A 145 8.93 2.44 -10.62
C ARG A 145 8.40 3.86 -10.46
N ILE A 146 7.92 4.19 -9.27
CA ILE A 146 7.41 5.51 -8.91
C ILE A 146 8.21 6.10 -7.75
N SER A 147 8.14 7.40 -7.59
CA SER A 147 8.61 8.10 -6.39
C SER A 147 7.74 7.70 -5.21
N VAL A 148 8.40 7.32 -4.11
CA VAL A 148 7.75 6.92 -2.87
C VAL A 148 8.39 7.68 -1.73
N HIS A 149 7.57 8.29 -0.87
CA HIS A 149 8.03 8.98 0.33
C HIS A 149 7.48 8.29 1.58
N TYR A 150 8.26 8.31 2.66
CA TYR A 150 7.97 7.57 3.88
C TYR A 150 7.96 8.51 5.08
N HIS A 151 6.87 8.47 5.84
CA HIS A 151 6.67 9.36 6.98
C HIS A 151 6.33 8.54 8.23
N ALA A 152 7.23 8.56 9.20
CA ALA A 152 7.08 7.80 10.43
C ALA A 152 6.57 8.68 11.58
N ARG A 153 5.62 8.14 12.34
CA ARG A 153 5.16 8.68 13.63
C ARG A 153 5.14 7.54 14.66
N PRO A 154 5.09 7.85 15.97
CA PRO A 154 5.04 6.82 17.01
C PRO A 154 3.88 5.82 16.86
N ASP A 155 2.74 6.28 16.33
CA ASP A 155 1.49 5.52 16.23
C ASP A 155 1.00 5.33 14.78
N ALA A 156 1.78 5.77 13.80
CA ALA A 156 1.42 5.67 12.40
C ALA A 156 2.63 5.64 11.45
N PHE A 157 2.41 5.10 10.25
CA PHE A 157 3.39 5.13 9.18
C PHE A 157 2.69 5.40 7.86
N GLU A 158 3.05 6.49 7.20
CA GLU A 158 2.51 6.88 5.89
C GLU A 158 3.51 6.57 4.77
N VAL A 159 2.94 6.11 3.67
CA VAL A 159 3.62 5.89 2.40
C VAL A 159 2.93 6.72 1.33
N ASP A 160 3.64 7.71 0.79
CA ASP A 160 3.16 8.51 -0.33
C ASP A 160 3.56 7.83 -1.63
N LEU A 161 2.57 7.47 -2.46
CA LEU A 161 2.77 6.89 -3.77
C LEU A 161 2.51 7.95 -4.84
N ASP A 162 3.57 8.51 -5.41
CA ASP A 162 3.44 9.50 -6.47
C ASP A 162 3.32 8.84 -7.84
N VAL A 163 2.07 8.54 -8.22
CA VAL A 163 1.75 7.92 -9.51
C VAL A 163 2.11 8.83 -10.69
N SER A 164 2.19 10.16 -10.49
CA SER A 164 2.54 11.12 -11.56
C SER A 164 4.00 11.05 -11.98
N SER A 165 4.84 10.42 -11.16
CA SER A 165 6.27 10.25 -11.45
C SER A 165 6.60 9.13 -12.46
N ASP A 166 5.65 8.24 -12.79
CA ASP A 166 5.81 7.22 -13.84
C ASP A 166 4.85 7.48 -15.00
N ARG A 167 5.41 7.72 -16.19
CA ARG A 167 4.60 8.01 -17.39
C ARG A 167 3.62 6.88 -17.71
N PHE A 168 3.99 5.62 -17.46
CA PHE A 168 3.09 4.51 -17.72
C PHE A 168 1.93 4.48 -16.71
N ALA A 169 2.22 4.64 -15.42
CA ALA A 169 1.20 4.70 -14.38
C ALA A 169 0.29 5.93 -14.53
N ASP A 170 0.84 7.08 -14.92
CA ASP A 170 0.07 8.28 -15.27
C ASP A 170 -0.88 8.00 -16.43
N ASN A 171 -0.37 7.42 -17.53
CA ASN A 171 -1.20 7.09 -18.70
C ASN A 171 -2.38 6.17 -18.34
N ILE A 172 -2.15 5.12 -17.54
CA ILE A 172 -3.23 4.23 -17.10
C ILE A 172 -4.24 5.00 -16.25
N THR A 173 -3.76 5.83 -15.33
CA THR A 173 -4.62 6.61 -14.45
C THR A 173 -5.49 7.60 -15.23
N ARG A 174 -4.90 8.28 -16.23
CA ARG A 174 -5.64 9.15 -17.16
C ARG A 174 -6.65 8.38 -18.00
N LEU A 175 -6.34 7.16 -18.45
CA LEU A 175 -7.31 6.33 -19.18
C LEU A 175 -8.53 5.97 -18.32
N VAL A 176 -8.31 5.69 -17.03
CA VAL A 176 -9.39 5.43 -16.07
C VAL A 176 -10.20 6.70 -15.79
N ARG A 177 -9.53 7.86 -15.63
CA ARG A 177 -10.13 9.14 -15.27
C ARG A 177 -10.86 9.82 -16.42
N ASP A 178 -10.23 9.90 -17.60
CA ASP A 178 -10.61 10.87 -18.64
C ASP A 178 -11.46 10.27 -19.77
N ARG A 179 -11.39 8.96 -20.05
CA ARG A 179 -11.92 8.49 -21.35
C ARG A 179 -12.84 7.29 -21.43
N MET A 180 -12.87 6.26 -20.58
CA MET A 180 -13.67 5.06 -20.97
C MET A 180 -14.25 4.15 -19.88
N ALA A 181 -14.34 4.55 -18.61
CA ALA A 181 -15.00 3.71 -17.60
C ALA A 181 -16.13 4.44 -16.88
N SER A 182 -17.36 3.96 -17.05
CA SER A 182 -18.46 4.32 -16.15
C SER A 182 -18.23 3.76 -14.73
N SER A 183 -17.39 2.71 -14.59
CA SER A 183 -16.94 2.15 -13.31
C SER A 183 -15.74 1.20 -13.53
N VAL A 184 -14.66 1.39 -12.75
CA VAL A 184 -13.59 0.40 -12.56
C VAL A 184 -13.57 0.01 -11.08
N CYS A 185 -13.46 -1.29 -10.80
CA CYS A 185 -13.19 -1.81 -9.47
C CYS A 185 -11.81 -2.45 -9.48
N LEU A 186 -10.90 -1.89 -8.68
CA LEU A 186 -9.54 -2.39 -8.51
C LEU A 186 -9.43 -2.99 -7.11
N ASP A 187 -9.01 -4.24 -7.05
CA ASP A 187 -8.48 -4.82 -5.84
C ASP A 187 -6.98 -4.53 -5.80
N LEU A 188 -6.53 -3.91 -4.71
CA LEU A 188 -5.11 -3.62 -4.47
C LEU A 188 -4.67 -4.38 -3.22
N ALA A 189 -3.62 -5.18 -3.35
CA ALA A 189 -2.90 -5.73 -2.20
C ALA A 189 -1.51 -5.10 -2.12
N VAL A 190 -1.15 -4.63 -0.92
CA VAL A 190 0.18 -4.12 -0.60
C VAL A 190 0.85 -5.15 0.30
N THR A 191 2.08 -5.51 -0.01
CA THR A 191 2.88 -6.44 0.78
C THR A 191 4.35 -5.99 0.77
N ILE A 192 5.13 -6.50 1.71
CA ILE A 192 6.57 -6.27 1.78
C ILE A 192 7.25 -7.54 1.29
N GLU A 193 8.08 -7.40 0.25
CA GLU A 193 8.73 -8.55 -0.36
C GLU A 193 9.80 -9.15 0.55
N GLY A 194 9.58 -10.39 0.99
CA GLY A 194 10.56 -11.20 1.73
C GLY A 194 11.64 -11.74 0.79
N ARG A 195 12.91 -11.61 1.19
CA ARG A 195 14.10 -11.93 0.38
C ARG A 195 14.99 -13.03 0.96
N ASP A 196 14.70 -13.49 2.17
CA ASP A 196 15.31 -14.67 2.75
C ASP A 196 14.24 -15.62 3.34
N ALA A 197 14.65 -16.80 3.77
CA ALA A 197 13.73 -17.81 4.30
C ALA A 197 13.09 -17.41 5.65
N ALA A 198 13.74 -16.56 6.44
CA ALA A 198 13.22 -16.09 7.73
C ALA A 198 12.16 -14.98 7.55
N GLU A 199 12.17 -14.29 6.42
CA GLU A 199 11.20 -13.27 6.01
C GLU A 199 9.95 -13.87 5.33
N LEU A 200 9.76 -15.20 5.36
CA LEU A 200 8.65 -15.92 4.72
C LEU A 200 7.83 -16.73 5.73
N PRO A 201 6.52 -16.96 5.48
CA PRO A 201 5.76 -16.57 4.30
C PRO A 201 5.42 -15.06 4.26
N GLU A 202 5.23 -14.53 3.05
CA GLU A 202 4.67 -13.19 2.86
C GLU A 202 3.19 -13.14 3.29
N ARG A 203 2.75 -11.97 3.78
CA ARG A 203 1.35 -11.63 4.09
C ARG A 203 1.01 -10.22 3.59
#